data_AF-A0A1Q2YC07-F1
#
_entry.id   AF-A0A1Q2YC07-F1
#
_cell.length_a   1.000
_cell.length_b   1.000
_cell.length_c   1.000
_cell.angle_alpha   90.00
_cell.angle_beta   90.00
_cell.angle_gamma   90.00
#
_symmetry.space_group_name_H-M   'P 1'
#
loop_
_entity.id
_entity.type
_entity.pdbx_description
1 polymer ?
#
loop_
_entity_poly.entity_id
_entity_poly.type
_entity_poly.pdbx_seq_one_letter_code
_entity_poly.pdbx_strand_id
1 'polypeptide(L)'
;MSFDLWIKNYIYAFHLGVQCGIPFTTIYYTSVQFPVKQMMLEEQFLIIKSSTAFSADTAEIHVGRFGGKMNTYYIKGLGGYLRKPYIIHLLLEKMKLRVAAVQLNSILGNVEENIAKATRMLEQAFTSAATKPDLIVLPELALTGYNFKSPEHIKPFLEIAGSGKSYEFGKTISQRWNCMTLLGYPEKYGKDDYKIYNSAVLIDQSGQILQNYRKTHLYDTDKTWGCSESPDGFQAFDLLIRGKQIRTTIGICMDLNPYEFKAPFEKYEFATHASQEKCQLILVPTAWMNSNWDENWTSHQIASFMKAYETQGPIVEINTERNRMKDNAILHVKKETKLAEDFKLDKVDGSTGRYWIIRLDPLFSNEHPGLKQCVVVCNRSGMEDKLMYGGTSSIFTFYGGAMKKSEEGVSIDFSIEGSLGQGTEGVLVRDLEI
;
A
#
# COMPACT_ATOMS: atom_id res chain seq x y z
N MET A 1 -30.82 -18.56 -14.91
CA MET A 1 -30.35 -17.97 -13.63
C MET A 1 -28.84 -18.06 -13.67
N SER A 2 -28.11 -16.94 -13.69
CA SER A 2 -26.65 -16.95 -13.82
C SER A 2 -26.00 -17.63 -12.60
N PHE A 3 -24.87 -18.29 -12.81
CA PHE A 3 -24.10 -19.02 -11.78
C PHE A 3 -23.80 -18.14 -10.55
N ASP A 4 -23.51 -16.86 -10.80
CA ASP A 4 -23.29 -15.84 -9.75
C ASP A 4 -24.52 -15.56 -8.89
N LEU A 5 -25.72 -15.55 -9.48
CA LEU A 5 -26.95 -15.33 -8.74
C LEU A 5 -27.26 -16.52 -7.82
N TRP A 6 -26.83 -17.72 -8.20
CA TRP A 6 -27.07 -18.93 -7.42
C TRP A 6 -26.09 -19.08 -6.26
N ILE A 7 -24.79 -18.82 -6.48
CA ILE A 7 -23.77 -18.85 -5.41
C ILE A 7 -24.06 -17.79 -4.34
N LYS A 8 -24.43 -16.56 -4.74
CA LYS A 8 -24.81 -15.51 -3.80
C LYS A 8 -26.00 -15.93 -2.93
N ASN A 9 -27.04 -16.51 -3.53
CA ASN A 9 -28.23 -16.97 -2.78
C ASN A 9 -27.92 -18.16 -1.85
N TYR A 10 -27.01 -19.07 -2.23
CA TYR A 10 -26.65 -20.22 -1.42
C TYR A 10 -25.79 -19.86 -0.21
N ILE A 11 -24.82 -18.94 -0.39
CA ILE A 11 -24.01 -18.40 0.71
C ILE A 11 -24.88 -17.58 1.68
N TYR A 12 -25.85 -16.82 1.15
CA TYR A 12 -26.78 -16.02 1.95
C TYR A 12 -27.74 -16.89 2.80
N ALA A 13 -28.28 -17.97 2.21
CA ALA A 13 -29.11 -18.93 2.92
C ALA A 13 -28.33 -19.67 4.04
N PHE A 14 -27.04 -19.96 3.82
CA PHE A 14 -26.18 -20.58 4.81
C PHE A 14 -25.87 -19.65 5.99
N HIS A 15 -25.70 -18.35 5.73
CA HIS A 15 -25.47 -17.33 6.78
C HIS A 15 -26.72 -17.09 7.65
N LEU A 16 -27.90 -17.04 7.04
CA LEU A 16 -29.19 -16.90 7.75
C LEU A 16 -29.50 -18.10 8.66
N GLY A 17 -29.16 -19.34 8.23
CA GLY A 17 -29.35 -20.54 9.04
C GLY A 17 -28.48 -20.59 10.30
N VAL A 18 -27.30 -19.96 10.27
CA VAL A 18 -26.37 -19.89 11.41
C VAL A 18 -26.82 -18.84 12.45
N GLN A 19 -27.45 -17.74 12.02
CA GLN A 19 -27.94 -16.71 12.94
C GLN A 19 -29.24 -17.07 13.68
N CYS A 20 -30.10 -17.91 13.09
CA CYS A 20 -31.43 -18.19 13.65
C CYS A 20 -31.51 -19.41 14.59
N GLY A 21 -30.38 -20.07 14.92
CA GLY A 21 -30.36 -21.17 15.90
C GLY A 21 -31.23 -22.39 15.55
N ILE A 22 -31.53 -22.60 14.27
CA ILE A 22 -32.42 -23.66 13.81
C ILE A 22 -31.69 -25.02 13.92
N PRO A 23 -32.30 -26.06 14.53
CA PRO A 23 -31.70 -27.39 14.59
C PRO A 23 -31.59 -28.00 13.19
N PHE A 24 -30.37 -28.32 12.75
CA PHE A 24 -30.11 -28.95 11.46
C PHE A 24 -30.43 -30.45 11.49
N THR A 25 -31.71 -30.80 11.40
CA THR A 25 -32.17 -32.18 11.12
C THR A 25 -32.72 -32.36 9.70
N THR A 26 -32.66 -31.34 8.85
CA THR A 26 -33.13 -31.44 7.45
C THR A 26 -31.95 -31.24 6.49
N ILE A 27 -31.47 -32.37 5.95
CA ILE A 27 -30.47 -32.43 4.89
C ILE A 27 -31.15 -32.04 3.58
N TYR A 28 -30.76 -30.92 2.96
CA TYR A 28 -31.14 -30.60 1.58
C TYR A 28 -30.14 -31.28 0.65
N TYR A 29 -30.59 -32.31 -0.06
CA TYR A 29 -29.83 -32.93 -1.15
C TYR A 29 -30.12 -32.17 -2.44
N THR A 30 -29.10 -31.54 -3.02
CA THR A 30 -29.16 -31.05 -4.40
C THR A 30 -27.94 -31.54 -5.17
N SER A 31 -28.17 -32.43 -6.14
CA SER A 31 -27.19 -32.87 -7.13
C SER A 31 -27.19 -31.89 -8.31
N VAL A 32 -26.02 -31.45 -8.77
CA VAL A 32 -25.90 -30.66 -9.99
C VAL A 32 -24.85 -31.29 -10.91
N GLN A 33 -25.25 -31.57 -12.14
CA GLN A 33 -24.38 -32.11 -13.19
C GLN A 33 -23.90 -30.97 -14.10
N PHE A 34 -22.61 -30.96 -14.46
CA PHE A 34 -22.06 -29.99 -15.40
C PHE A 34 -21.17 -30.66 -16.47
N PRO A 35 -21.19 -30.19 -17.73
CA PRO A 35 -20.26 -30.64 -18.77
C PRO A 35 -18.86 -30.03 -18.57
N VAL A 36 -17.82 -30.86 -18.56
CA VAL A 36 -16.41 -30.47 -18.32
C VAL A 36 -15.87 -29.45 -19.36
N LYS A 37 -16.47 -29.38 -20.55
CA LYS A 37 -16.05 -28.46 -21.63
C LYS A 37 -16.31 -26.97 -21.35
N GLN A 38 -17.06 -26.63 -20.30
CA GLN A 38 -17.42 -25.24 -19.97
C GLN A 38 -16.54 -24.61 -18.87
N MET A 39 -15.53 -25.34 -18.38
CA MET A 39 -14.59 -24.88 -17.34
C MET A 39 -13.41 -24.05 -17.90
N MET A 40 -13.54 -23.54 -19.12
CA MET A 40 -12.55 -22.69 -19.79
C MET A 40 -13.29 -21.44 -20.24
N LEU A 41 -13.63 -20.54 -19.31
CA LEU A 41 -13.87 -19.12 -19.54
C LEU A 41 -14.18 -18.45 -18.17
N GLU A 42 -13.46 -17.36 -17.92
CA GLU A 42 -13.54 -16.41 -16.79
C GLU A 42 -12.73 -16.75 -15.51
N GLU A 43 -11.89 -15.79 -15.14
CA GLU A 43 -10.63 -15.91 -14.37
C GLU A 43 -10.78 -16.10 -12.86
N GLN A 44 -11.30 -17.25 -12.41
CA GLN A 44 -11.07 -17.74 -11.04
C GLN A 44 -10.83 -19.25 -11.06
N PHE A 45 -9.56 -19.67 -10.98
CA PHE A 45 -9.23 -21.09 -11.10
C PHE A 45 -9.50 -21.88 -9.81
N LEU A 46 -10.31 -22.93 -9.95
CA LEU A 46 -10.22 -24.16 -9.13
C LEU A 46 -9.22 -25.10 -9.84
N ILE A 47 -7.97 -25.18 -9.40
CA ILE A 47 -6.99 -26.11 -9.98
C ILE A 47 -7.10 -27.47 -9.30
N ILE A 48 -7.73 -28.44 -9.97
CA ILE A 48 -7.69 -29.86 -9.59
C ILE A 48 -6.49 -30.50 -10.30
N LYS A 49 -5.33 -30.62 -9.64
CA LYS A 49 -4.22 -31.44 -10.16
C LYS A 49 -4.51 -32.92 -9.92
N SER A 50 -4.92 -33.62 -10.98
CA SER A 50 -4.93 -35.08 -11.03
C SER A 50 -3.63 -35.61 -11.65
N SER A 51 -2.98 -36.58 -11.00
CA SER A 51 -1.83 -37.31 -11.56
C SER A 51 -2.22 -38.43 -12.52
N THR A 52 -3.49 -38.54 -12.89
CA THR A 52 -4.03 -39.56 -13.80
C THR A 52 -5.01 -38.92 -14.77
N ALA A 53 -4.83 -39.16 -16.07
CA ALA A 53 -5.72 -38.68 -17.12
C ALA A 53 -7.14 -39.22 -16.87
N PHE A 54 -8.12 -38.33 -16.69
CA PHE A 54 -9.54 -38.70 -16.60
C PHE A 54 -10.14 -38.71 -18.00
N SER A 55 -10.80 -39.81 -18.38
CA SER A 55 -11.53 -39.98 -19.65
C SER A 55 -13.05 -40.05 -19.41
N ALA A 56 -13.62 -39.11 -18.65
CA ALA A 56 -15.06 -39.08 -18.40
C ALA A 56 -15.63 -37.65 -18.43
N ASP A 57 -16.78 -37.51 -19.08
CA ASP A 57 -17.40 -36.24 -19.49
C ASP A 57 -18.17 -35.49 -18.38
N THR A 58 -18.21 -35.99 -17.13
CA THR A 58 -18.92 -35.34 -16.00
C THR A 58 -18.26 -35.67 -14.64
N ALA A 59 -18.30 -34.72 -13.70
CA ALA A 59 -17.88 -34.90 -12.31
C ALA A 59 -18.94 -34.32 -11.34
N GLU A 60 -19.28 -35.05 -10.28
CA GLU A 60 -20.19 -34.61 -9.21
C GLU A 60 -19.41 -34.31 -7.92
N ILE A 61 -19.65 -33.14 -7.30
CA ILE A 61 -19.05 -32.73 -6.01
C ILE A 61 -20.10 -32.85 -4.90
N HIS A 62 -19.79 -33.58 -3.83
CA HIS A 62 -20.65 -33.71 -2.66
C HIS A 62 -20.04 -32.99 -1.44
N VAL A 63 -20.87 -32.26 -0.69
CA VAL A 63 -20.51 -31.59 0.57
C VAL A 63 -21.20 -32.30 1.73
N GLY A 64 -20.43 -32.78 2.72
CA GLY A 64 -20.99 -33.50 3.87
C GLY A 64 -20.02 -33.62 5.05
N ARG A 65 -20.55 -33.93 6.24
CA ARG A 65 -19.78 -34.06 7.49
C ARG A 65 -19.37 -35.53 7.68
N PHE A 66 -18.06 -35.82 7.75
CA PHE A 66 -17.54 -37.15 8.06
C PHE A 66 -16.58 -37.07 9.26
N GLY A 67 -16.83 -37.86 10.31
CA GLY A 67 -15.91 -38.00 11.45
C GLY A 67 -15.70 -36.76 12.33
N GLY A 68 -16.65 -35.84 12.39
CA GLY A 68 -16.61 -34.70 13.32
C GLY A 68 -15.76 -33.50 12.92
N LYS A 69 -15.03 -33.55 11.79
CA LYS A 69 -14.32 -32.38 11.24
C LYS A 69 -15.18 -31.66 10.18
N MET A 70 -15.28 -30.32 10.29
CA MET A 70 -15.85 -29.47 9.24
C MET A 70 -14.94 -29.46 8.00
N ASN A 71 -15.53 -29.29 6.81
CA ASN A 71 -14.85 -29.05 5.52
C ASN A 71 -14.17 -30.27 4.88
N THR A 72 -14.88 -31.38 4.71
CA THR A 72 -14.41 -32.49 3.84
C THR A 72 -15.25 -32.52 2.55
N TYR A 73 -14.59 -32.51 1.40
CA TYR A 73 -15.22 -32.51 0.07
C TYR A 73 -14.91 -33.82 -0.64
N TYR A 74 -15.85 -34.35 -1.43
CA TYR A 74 -15.65 -35.60 -2.18
C TYR A 74 -16.08 -35.43 -3.65
N ILE A 75 -15.32 -36.04 -4.56
CA ILE A 75 -15.67 -36.15 -5.99
C ILE A 75 -16.13 -37.58 -6.25
N LYS A 76 -17.32 -37.74 -6.84
CA LYS A 76 -17.85 -39.05 -7.24
C LYS A 76 -17.56 -39.28 -8.72
N GLY A 77 -16.71 -40.27 -9.01
CA GLY A 77 -16.54 -40.82 -10.35
C GLY A 77 -17.41 -42.08 -10.53
N LEU A 78 -17.84 -42.36 -11.76
CA LEU A 78 -18.76 -43.45 -12.14
C LEU A 78 -18.23 -44.89 -11.92
N GLY A 79 -17.18 -45.10 -11.12
CA GLY A 79 -16.53 -46.40 -10.89
C GLY A 79 -16.40 -46.84 -9.44
N GLY A 80 -17.18 -46.27 -8.52
CA GLY A 80 -17.19 -46.63 -7.10
C GLY A 80 -16.57 -45.58 -6.17
N TYR A 81 -16.83 -45.72 -4.87
CA TYR A 81 -16.26 -44.84 -3.84
C TYR A 81 -14.73 -44.97 -3.81
N LEU A 82 -14.03 -43.93 -4.26
CA LEU A 82 -12.59 -43.82 -4.04
C LEU A 82 -12.33 -43.79 -2.52
N ARG A 83 -11.76 -44.88 -1.99
CA ARG A 83 -11.46 -45.08 -0.55
C ARG A 83 -10.34 -44.20 0.00
N LYS A 84 -9.82 -43.23 -0.76
CA LYS A 84 -8.82 -42.28 -0.26
C LYS A 84 -9.48 -40.92 -0.04
N PRO A 85 -9.39 -40.35 1.18
CA PRO A 85 -9.90 -39.01 1.43
C PRO A 85 -9.06 -38.02 0.62
N TYR A 86 -9.58 -37.58 -0.51
CA TYR A 86 -9.06 -36.40 -1.19
C TYR A 86 -9.61 -35.20 -0.43
N ILE A 87 -8.82 -34.69 0.51
CA ILE A 87 -9.09 -33.40 1.13
C ILE A 87 -8.95 -32.37 0.01
N ILE A 88 -10.07 -31.92 -0.56
CA ILE A 88 -10.06 -30.69 -1.35
C ILE A 88 -9.79 -29.57 -0.35
N HIS A 89 -8.53 -29.18 -0.22
CA HIS A 89 -8.24 -27.86 0.31
C HIS A 89 -8.84 -26.88 -0.70
N LEU A 90 -10.02 -26.35 -0.40
CA LEU A 90 -10.39 -25.03 -0.87
C LEU A 90 -9.36 -24.08 -0.25
N LEU A 91 -8.21 -23.99 -0.92
CA LEU A 91 -7.30 -22.88 -0.76
C LEU A 91 -8.09 -21.69 -1.29
N LEU A 92 -8.83 -21.05 -0.39
CA LEU A 92 -9.10 -19.63 -0.52
C LEU A 92 -7.71 -19.00 -0.51
N GLU A 93 -7.03 -18.97 -1.65
CA GLU A 93 -5.80 -18.23 -1.80
C GLU A 93 -6.17 -16.79 -1.48
N LYS A 94 -5.72 -16.36 -0.31
CA LYS A 94 -5.96 -15.01 0.15
C LYS A 94 -5.31 -14.08 -0.87
N MET A 95 -6.10 -13.14 -1.38
CA MET A 95 -5.64 -12.21 -2.40
C MET A 95 -4.42 -11.46 -1.87
N LYS A 96 -3.33 -11.50 -2.64
CA LYS A 96 -2.14 -10.70 -2.38
C LYS A 96 -2.10 -9.51 -3.33
N LEU A 97 -2.03 -8.31 -2.77
CA LEU A 97 -1.80 -7.06 -3.50
C LEU A 97 -0.30 -6.83 -3.59
N ARG A 98 0.27 -6.84 -4.80
CA ARG A 98 1.69 -6.48 -4.98
C ARG A 98 1.83 -4.97 -5.04
N VAL A 99 2.38 -4.38 -3.99
CA VAL A 99 2.63 -2.95 -3.90
C VAL A 99 4.11 -2.66 -4.12
N ALA A 100 4.40 -1.58 -4.85
CA ALA A 100 5.74 -1.06 -5.09
C ALA A 100 5.85 0.40 -4.61
N ALA A 101 6.60 0.66 -3.56
CA ALA A 101 6.91 2.02 -3.10
C ALA A 101 8.23 2.50 -3.71
N VAL A 102 8.20 3.61 -4.44
CA VAL A 102 9.35 4.18 -5.16
C VAL A 102 9.96 5.32 -4.34
N GLN A 103 11.11 5.09 -3.74
CA GLN A 103 11.86 6.12 -3.03
C GLN A 103 12.79 6.87 -3.99
N LEU A 104 12.40 8.11 -4.31
CA LEU A 104 13.11 8.95 -5.28
C LEU A 104 13.90 10.06 -4.58
N ASN A 105 15.09 10.38 -5.08
CA ASN A 105 15.82 11.61 -4.76
C ASN A 105 15.57 12.61 -5.90
N SER A 106 14.41 13.25 -5.83
CA SER A 106 13.95 14.21 -6.84
C SER A 106 14.82 15.46 -6.84
N ILE A 107 15.20 15.91 -8.02
CA ILE A 107 15.93 17.15 -8.22
C ILE A 107 14.92 18.27 -8.41
N LEU A 108 14.97 19.30 -7.56
CA LEU A 108 14.05 20.44 -7.61
C LEU A 108 14.03 21.06 -9.02
N GLY A 109 12.83 21.12 -9.60
CA GLY A 109 12.55 21.69 -10.92
C GLY A 109 13.04 20.88 -12.13
N ASN A 110 13.76 19.76 -11.95
CA ASN A 110 14.24 18.93 -13.05
C ASN A 110 13.34 17.72 -13.29
N VAL A 111 12.14 18.00 -13.83
CA VAL A 111 11.08 16.99 -14.03
C VAL A 111 11.51 15.85 -14.94
N GLU A 112 12.26 16.15 -16.01
CA GLU A 112 12.69 15.12 -16.97
C GLU A 112 13.67 14.13 -16.35
N GLU A 113 14.65 14.60 -15.58
CA GLU A 113 15.58 13.69 -14.90
C GLU A 113 14.87 12.85 -13.84
N ASN A 114 13.90 13.44 -13.12
CA ASN A 114 13.13 12.72 -12.12
C ASN A 114 12.26 11.61 -12.76
N ILE A 115 11.64 11.88 -13.91
CA ILE A 115 10.94 10.88 -14.73
C ILE A 115 11.91 9.78 -15.16
N ALA A 116 13.09 10.15 -15.67
CA ALA A 116 14.09 9.18 -16.14
C ALA A 116 14.57 8.27 -15.00
N LYS A 117 14.84 8.83 -13.82
CA LYS A 117 15.19 8.07 -12.61
C LYS A 117 14.10 7.08 -12.22
N ALA A 118 12.86 7.56 -12.04
CA ALA A 118 11.73 6.71 -11.63
C ALA A 118 11.47 5.60 -12.66
N THR A 119 11.55 5.92 -13.96
CA THR A 119 11.41 4.94 -15.05
C THR A 119 12.47 3.85 -14.96
N ARG A 120 13.76 4.23 -14.86
CA ARG A 120 14.88 3.27 -14.74
C ARG A 120 14.68 2.33 -13.55
N MET A 121 14.26 2.86 -12.41
CA MET A 121 14.04 2.09 -11.18
C MET A 121 12.90 1.08 -11.33
N LEU A 122 11.78 1.50 -11.94
CA LEU A 122 10.65 0.61 -12.19
C LEU A 122 10.97 -0.46 -13.24
N GLU A 123 11.73 -0.12 -14.28
CA GLU A 123 12.22 -1.08 -15.28
C GLU A 123 13.15 -2.13 -14.67
N GLN A 124 14.03 -1.73 -13.74
CA GLN A 124 14.88 -2.66 -12.97
C GLN A 124 14.07 -3.55 -12.03
N ALA A 125 13.00 -3.02 -11.42
CA ALA A 125 12.13 -3.78 -10.52
C ALA A 125 11.25 -4.80 -11.26
N PHE A 126 10.81 -4.46 -12.47
CA PHE A 126 9.79 -5.22 -13.20
C PHE A 126 10.28 -5.60 -14.59
N THR A 127 11.29 -6.48 -14.62
CA THR A 127 11.94 -6.99 -15.85
C THR A 127 11.15 -8.09 -16.55
N SER A 128 10.22 -8.76 -15.88
CA SER A 128 9.41 -9.86 -16.43
C SER A 128 7.92 -9.64 -16.21
N ALA A 129 7.09 -10.11 -17.15
CA ALA A 129 5.63 -10.02 -17.04
C ALA A 129 5.07 -10.79 -15.83
N ALA A 130 5.80 -11.76 -15.29
CA ALA A 130 5.39 -12.58 -14.14
C ALA A 130 5.46 -11.83 -12.80
N THR A 131 6.12 -10.67 -12.75
CA THR A 131 6.41 -9.95 -11.50
C THR A 131 5.77 -8.56 -11.42
N LYS A 132 4.79 -8.23 -12.28
CA LYS A 132 4.16 -6.90 -12.33
C LYS A 132 3.52 -6.47 -10.99
N PRO A 133 3.54 -5.18 -10.63
CA PRO A 133 2.82 -4.65 -9.50
C PRO A 133 1.31 -4.58 -9.77
N ASP A 134 0.52 -4.51 -8.70
CA ASP A 134 -0.89 -4.11 -8.74
C ASP A 134 -1.05 -2.61 -8.45
N LEU A 135 -0.17 -2.07 -7.60
CA LEU A 135 -0.13 -0.67 -7.21
C LEU A 135 1.32 -0.18 -7.10
N ILE A 136 1.62 0.95 -7.74
CA ILE A 136 2.85 1.70 -7.57
C ILE A 136 2.53 2.98 -6.78
N VAL A 137 3.36 3.30 -5.80
CA VAL A 137 3.25 4.53 -5.00
C VAL A 137 4.55 5.30 -5.13
N LEU A 138 4.45 6.58 -5.49
CA LEU A 138 5.55 7.53 -5.52
C LEU A 138 5.38 8.59 -4.42
N PRO A 139 6.45 9.34 -4.07
CA PRO A 139 6.43 10.29 -2.97
C PRO A 139 5.58 11.54 -3.25
N GLU A 140 5.50 12.40 -2.23
CA GLU A 140 4.96 13.75 -2.34
C GLU A 140 5.78 14.59 -3.32
N LEU A 141 5.11 15.34 -4.22
CA LEU A 141 5.74 16.15 -5.27
C LEU A 141 6.86 15.39 -6.03
N ALA A 142 6.58 14.12 -6.37
CA ALA A 142 7.56 13.13 -6.79
C ALA A 142 8.46 13.61 -7.92
N LEU A 143 7.89 14.24 -8.95
CA LEU A 143 8.64 14.59 -10.15
C LEU A 143 9.16 16.03 -10.13
N THR A 144 8.72 16.88 -9.21
CA THR A 144 9.05 18.30 -9.21
C THR A 144 10.10 18.68 -8.18
N GLY A 145 10.30 17.87 -7.14
CA GLY A 145 10.96 18.31 -5.92
C GLY A 145 9.99 19.08 -5.02
N TYR A 146 10.42 19.45 -3.81
CA TYR A 146 9.53 19.89 -2.74
C TYR A 146 9.77 21.33 -2.29
N ASN A 147 11.03 21.72 -2.14
CA ASN A 147 11.45 22.95 -1.47
C ASN A 147 11.30 24.23 -2.32
N PHE A 148 10.12 24.44 -2.92
CA PHE A 148 9.77 25.68 -3.59
C PHE A 148 9.68 26.83 -2.58
N LYS A 149 10.07 28.04 -3.01
CA LYS A 149 10.30 29.19 -2.10
C LYS A 149 9.27 30.30 -2.23
N SER A 150 8.50 30.29 -3.31
CA SER A 150 7.52 31.31 -3.63
C SER A 150 6.49 30.77 -4.64
N PRO A 151 5.33 31.44 -4.79
CA PRO A 151 4.38 31.10 -5.84
C PRO A 151 4.99 31.13 -7.24
N GLU A 152 5.89 32.08 -7.52
CA GLU A 152 6.59 32.20 -8.81
C GLU A 152 7.54 31.02 -9.06
N HIS A 153 8.17 30.49 -8.01
CA HIS A 153 9.09 29.37 -8.12
C HIS A 153 8.35 28.07 -8.49
N ILE A 154 7.16 27.82 -7.91
CA ILE A 154 6.38 26.61 -8.21
C ILE A 154 5.55 26.73 -9.49
N LYS A 155 5.18 27.96 -9.89
CA LYS A 155 4.29 28.25 -11.04
C LYS A 155 4.59 27.46 -12.33
N PRO A 156 5.85 27.26 -12.76
CA PRO A 156 6.16 26.52 -13.99
C PRO A 156 5.83 25.02 -13.92
N PHE A 157 5.65 24.49 -12.71
CA PHE A 157 5.47 23.06 -12.45
C PHE A 157 4.02 22.69 -12.14
N LEU A 158 3.13 23.67 -12.02
CA LEU A 158 1.73 23.42 -11.71
C LEU A 158 1.01 22.69 -12.84
N GLU A 159 0.29 21.62 -12.50
CA GLU A 159 -0.46 20.81 -13.45
C GLU A 159 -1.95 20.80 -13.10
N ILE A 160 -2.81 20.68 -14.11
CA ILE A 160 -4.24 20.46 -13.90
C ILE A 160 -4.47 18.95 -13.81
N ALA A 161 -5.25 18.49 -12.83
CA ALA A 161 -5.61 17.07 -12.70
C ALA A 161 -6.05 16.47 -14.04
N GLY A 162 -5.44 15.36 -14.45
CA GLY A 162 -5.71 14.71 -15.75
C GLY A 162 -4.88 15.25 -16.92
N SER A 163 -3.88 16.08 -16.65
CA SER A 163 -2.96 16.63 -17.64
C SER A 163 -1.60 16.93 -17.01
N GLY A 164 -0.59 17.23 -17.82
CA GLY A 164 0.74 17.57 -17.34
C GLY A 164 1.67 16.36 -17.21
N LYS A 165 2.93 16.62 -16.85
CA LYS A 165 4.00 15.61 -16.89
C LYS A 165 3.80 14.51 -15.85
N SER A 166 3.27 14.86 -14.68
CA SER A 166 2.99 13.91 -13.60
C SER A 166 1.86 12.97 -13.99
N TYR A 167 0.76 13.49 -14.55
CA TYR A 167 -0.32 12.63 -15.03
C TYR A 167 0.13 11.75 -16.22
N GLU A 168 0.81 12.30 -17.22
CA GLU A 168 1.25 11.51 -18.39
C GLU A 168 2.27 10.43 -17.98
N PHE A 169 3.17 10.74 -17.05
CA PHE A 169 4.06 9.74 -16.46
C PHE A 169 3.24 8.64 -15.78
N GLY A 170 2.38 8.99 -14.81
CA GLY A 170 1.59 8.01 -14.05
C GLY A 170 0.69 7.15 -14.93
N LYS A 171 0.08 7.74 -15.97
CA LYS A 171 -0.69 7.02 -16.99
C LYS A 171 0.18 6.04 -17.79
N THR A 172 1.36 6.47 -18.24
CA THR A 172 2.31 5.63 -18.98
C THR A 172 2.76 4.42 -18.15
N ILE A 173 3.11 4.65 -16.89
CA ILE A 173 3.49 3.59 -15.93
C ILE A 173 2.31 2.63 -15.70
N SER A 174 1.11 3.16 -15.43
CA SER A 174 -0.09 2.36 -15.16
C SER A 174 -0.46 1.44 -16.34
N GLN A 175 -0.41 1.97 -17.56
CA GLN A 175 -0.66 1.22 -18.80
C GLN A 175 0.44 0.18 -19.06
N ARG A 176 1.71 0.55 -18.90
CA ARG A 176 2.86 -0.33 -19.18
C ARG A 176 2.84 -1.60 -18.34
N TRP A 177 2.58 -1.46 -17.04
CA TRP A 177 2.55 -2.61 -16.12
C TRP A 177 1.15 -3.10 -15.80
N ASN A 178 0.10 -2.54 -16.42
CA ASN A 178 -1.30 -2.89 -16.16
C ASN A 178 -1.55 -2.91 -14.64
N CYS A 179 -1.21 -1.80 -13.99
CA CYS A 179 -1.32 -1.55 -12.54
C CYS A 179 -1.90 -0.14 -12.26
N MET A 180 -2.23 0.16 -11.01
CA MET A 180 -2.55 1.53 -10.61
C MET A 180 -1.27 2.27 -10.19
N THR A 181 -1.23 3.59 -10.37
CA THR A 181 -0.11 4.43 -9.92
C THR A 181 -0.62 5.62 -9.12
N LEU A 182 -0.13 5.77 -7.89
CA LEU A 182 -0.30 6.96 -7.05
C LEU A 182 0.98 7.80 -7.09
N LEU A 183 0.87 9.10 -7.36
CA LEU A 183 2.00 10.02 -7.23
C LEU A 183 1.59 11.41 -6.77
N GLY A 184 2.46 12.05 -5.98
CA GLY A 184 2.30 13.44 -5.57
C GLY A 184 2.72 14.43 -6.65
N TYR A 185 1.97 15.53 -6.82
CA TYR A 185 2.22 16.59 -7.80
C TYR A 185 1.62 17.94 -7.34
N PRO A 186 2.14 19.08 -7.83
CA PRO A 186 1.59 20.38 -7.49
C PRO A 186 0.42 20.71 -8.44
N GLU A 187 -0.79 20.72 -7.88
CA GLU A 187 -2.02 20.91 -8.63
C GLU A 187 -2.38 22.40 -8.77
N LYS A 188 -2.75 22.80 -9.99
CA LYS A 188 -3.50 24.02 -10.27
C LYS A 188 -4.98 23.69 -10.46
N TYR A 189 -5.83 24.25 -9.60
CA TYR A 189 -7.27 24.08 -9.69
C TYR A 189 -7.99 25.41 -9.92
N GLY A 190 -8.83 25.46 -10.97
CA GLY A 190 -9.49 26.69 -11.42
C GLY A 190 -8.76 27.35 -12.61
N LYS A 191 -9.40 28.36 -13.21
CA LYS A 191 -8.89 29.05 -14.40
C LYS A 191 -8.15 30.33 -14.03
N ASP A 192 -8.92 31.37 -13.68
CA ASP A 192 -8.43 32.73 -13.50
C ASP A 192 -7.89 32.96 -12.09
N ASP A 193 -8.73 32.77 -11.07
CA ASP A 193 -8.34 32.79 -9.65
C ASP A 193 -8.10 31.36 -9.15
N TYR A 194 -7.05 30.75 -9.68
CA TYR A 194 -6.75 29.35 -9.39
C TYR A 194 -6.13 29.18 -8.00
N LYS A 195 -6.47 28.07 -7.35
CA LYS A 195 -5.81 27.61 -6.12
C LYS A 195 -4.71 26.63 -6.46
N ILE A 196 -3.68 26.63 -5.62
CA ILE A 196 -2.58 25.68 -5.69
C ILE A 196 -2.77 24.67 -4.57
N TYR A 197 -2.65 23.39 -4.89
CA TYR A 197 -2.71 22.32 -3.89
C TYR A 197 -1.48 21.40 -4.01
N ASN A 198 -1.06 20.88 -2.86
CA ASN A 198 -0.21 19.70 -2.80
C ASN A 198 -1.11 18.48 -2.93
N SER A 199 -1.06 17.78 -4.06
CA SER A 199 -2.04 16.76 -4.40
C SER A 199 -1.38 15.42 -4.69
N ALA A 200 -2.14 14.33 -4.58
CA ALA A 200 -1.74 13.01 -5.01
C ALA A 200 -2.84 12.42 -5.93
N VAL A 201 -2.44 12.08 -7.15
CA VAL A 201 -3.36 11.52 -8.16
C VAL A 201 -3.15 10.01 -8.25
N LEU A 202 -4.25 9.26 -8.13
CA LEU A 202 -4.31 7.82 -8.34
C LEU A 202 -4.90 7.52 -9.71
N ILE A 203 -4.10 6.87 -10.55
CA ILE A 203 -4.43 6.58 -11.95
C ILE A 203 -4.54 5.07 -12.13
N ASP A 204 -5.55 4.61 -12.87
CA ASP A 204 -5.74 3.19 -13.20
C ASP A 204 -5.03 2.75 -14.48
N GLN A 205 -5.15 1.46 -14.78
CA GLN A 205 -4.55 0.80 -15.94
C GLN A 205 -5.04 1.35 -17.29
N SER A 206 -6.23 1.97 -17.33
CA SER A 206 -6.79 2.61 -18.52
C SER A 206 -6.31 4.06 -18.68
N GLY A 207 -5.72 4.64 -17.63
CA GLY A 207 -5.36 6.05 -17.54
C GLY A 207 -6.45 6.92 -16.91
N GLN A 208 -7.50 6.34 -16.34
CA GLN A 208 -8.52 7.09 -15.61
C GLN A 208 -8.03 7.48 -14.23
N ILE A 209 -8.42 8.67 -13.77
CA ILE A 209 -8.19 9.10 -12.39
C ILE A 209 -9.24 8.45 -11.50
N LEU A 210 -8.79 7.58 -10.59
CA LEU A 210 -9.64 6.97 -9.56
C LEU A 210 -9.83 7.90 -8.36
N GLN A 211 -8.79 8.68 -8.03
CA GLN A 211 -8.84 9.64 -6.95
C GLN A 211 -7.83 10.77 -7.19
N ASN A 212 -8.17 11.99 -6.81
CA ASN A 212 -7.24 13.13 -6.71
C ASN A 212 -7.36 13.72 -5.31
N TYR A 213 -6.49 13.28 -4.40
CA TYR A 213 -6.47 13.72 -3.02
C TYR A 213 -5.64 15.01 -2.88
N ARG A 214 -6.10 15.94 -2.05
CA ARG A 214 -5.38 17.17 -1.70
C ARG A 214 -4.95 17.10 -0.24
N LYS A 215 -3.73 17.53 0.04
CA LYS A 215 -3.15 17.56 1.39
C LYS A 215 -4.05 18.38 2.32
N THR A 216 -4.36 17.79 3.48
CA THR A 216 -5.31 18.37 4.43
C THR A 216 -4.59 19.24 5.47
N HIS A 217 -3.48 18.77 6.02
CA HIS A 217 -2.62 19.51 6.92
C HIS A 217 -1.38 20.00 6.17
N LEU A 218 -1.19 21.32 6.09
CA LEU A 218 -0.02 21.91 5.41
C LEU A 218 1.20 21.97 6.33
N TYR A 219 2.37 21.72 5.75
CA TYR A 219 3.66 22.04 6.35
C TYR A 219 4.08 23.47 5.99
N ASP A 220 5.07 24.03 6.69
CA ASP A 220 5.47 25.42 6.49
C ASP A 220 6.01 25.67 5.08
N THR A 221 6.72 24.72 4.46
CA THR A 221 7.15 24.82 3.07
C THR A 221 5.96 24.97 2.12
N ASP A 222 4.84 24.27 2.35
CA ASP A 222 3.64 24.35 1.50
C ASP A 222 3.08 25.79 1.46
N LYS A 223 3.12 26.48 2.61
CA LYS A 223 2.62 27.85 2.74
C LYS A 223 3.47 28.86 1.94
N THR A 224 4.77 28.62 1.80
CA THR A 224 5.68 29.55 1.11
C THR A 224 5.32 29.77 -0.35
N TRP A 225 4.73 28.78 -1.01
CA TRP A 225 4.36 28.83 -2.42
C TRP A 225 2.85 28.97 -2.66
N GLY A 226 2.08 29.32 -1.61
CA GLY A 226 0.66 29.63 -1.71
C GLY A 226 -0.25 28.40 -1.77
N CYS A 227 0.17 27.26 -1.20
CA CYS A 227 -0.69 26.09 -1.09
C CYS A 227 -1.95 26.40 -0.28
N SER A 228 -3.08 25.89 -0.75
CA SER A 228 -4.33 25.84 0.01
C SER A 228 -4.48 24.49 0.70
N GLU A 229 -5.15 24.47 1.86
CA GLU A 229 -5.61 23.24 2.50
C GLU A 229 -6.75 22.62 1.67
N SER A 230 -6.84 21.29 1.70
CA SER A 230 -7.98 20.57 1.11
C SER A 230 -9.31 21.07 1.70
N PRO A 231 -10.28 21.48 0.87
CA PRO A 231 -11.60 21.84 1.36
C PRO A 231 -12.42 20.62 1.83
N ASP A 232 -12.00 19.42 1.44
CA ASP A 232 -12.73 18.17 1.68
C ASP A 232 -12.26 17.44 2.93
N GLY A 233 -11.15 17.88 3.54
CA GLY A 233 -10.49 17.19 4.64
C GLY A 233 -9.97 15.81 4.25
N PHE A 234 -9.86 14.91 5.22
CA PHE A 234 -9.48 13.52 4.99
C PHE A 234 -10.60 12.75 4.25
N GLN A 235 -10.20 11.93 3.28
CA GLN A 235 -11.14 11.22 2.41
C GLN A 235 -10.85 9.72 2.43
N ALA A 236 -11.91 8.91 2.39
CA ALA A 236 -11.84 7.48 2.16
C ALA A 236 -12.72 7.08 0.96
N PHE A 237 -12.24 6.13 0.18
CA PHE A 237 -12.86 5.70 -1.08
C PHE A 237 -12.59 4.21 -1.32
N ASP A 238 -13.31 3.63 -2.28
CA ASP A 238 -13.21 2.20 -2.55
C ASP A 238 -12.44 1.93 -3.83
N LEU A 239 -11.46 1.05 -3.76
CA LEU A 239 -10.73 0.54 -4.91
C LEU A 239 -11.22 -0.84 -5.29
N LEU A 240 -11.50 -1.05 -6.57
CA LEU A 240 -11.83 -2.37 -7.09
C LEU A 240 -10.57 -3.01 -7.67
N ILE A 241 -9.99 -3.95 -6.93
CA ILE A 241 -8.79 -4.67 -7.35
C ILE A 241 -9.15 -6.14 -7.53
N ARG A 242 -9.03 -6.64 -8.78
CA ARG A 242 -9.35 -8.03 -9.14
C ARG A 242 -10.74 -8.49 -8.62
N GLY A 243 -11.73 -7.59 -8.71
CA GLY A 243 -13.11 -7.84 -8.26
C GLY A 243 -13.34 -7.72 -6.75
N LYS A 244 -12.30 -7.48 -5.94
CA LYS A 244 -12.42 -7.20 -4.50
C LYS A 244 -12.43 -5.69 -4.24
N GLN A 245 -13.41 -5.23 -3.48
CA GLN A 245 -13.46 -3.86 -2.97
C GLN A 245 -12.50 -3.72 -1.80
N ILE A 246 -11.62 -2.72 -1.85
CA ILE A 246 -10.65 -2.40 -0.81
C ILE A 246 -10.86 -0.95 -0.38
N ARG A 247 -11.29 -0.78 0.87
CA ARG A 247 -11.46 0.56 1.46
C ARG A 247 -10.10 1.21 1.62
N THR A 248 -9.92 2.39 1.03
CA THR A 248 -8.63 3.05 0.88
C THR A 248 -8.69 4.51 1.31
N THR A 249 -7.62 5.03 1.90
CA THR A 249 -7.43 6.47 2.12
C THR A 249 -6.01 6.90 1.69
N ILE A 250 -5.86 8.19 1.38
CA ILE A 250 -4.58 8.81 1.04
C ILE A 250 -4.34 9.93 2.05
N GLY A 251 -3.12 10.03 2.56
CA GLY A 251 -2.66 11.17 3.37
C GLY A 251 -1.28 11.59 2.89
N ILE A 252 -1.00 12.89 2.82
CA ILE A 252 0.29 13.40 2.34
C ILE A 252 1.08 13.95 3.53
N CYS A 253 2.20 13.30 3.85
CA CYS A 253 3.18 13.73 4.86
C CYS A 253 2.60 14.30 6.15
N MET A 254 2.49 15.63 6.23
CA MET A 254 2.01 16.39 7.40
C MET A 254 0.58 16.00 7.82
N ASP A 255 -0.20 15.35 6.96
CA ASP A 255 -1.48 14.74 7.34
C ASP A 255 -1.35 13.76 8.53
N LEU A 256 -0.20 13.09 8.69
CA LEU A 256 0.05 12.24 9.87
C LEU A 256 0.20 13.05 11.16
N ASN A 257 0.62 14.31 11.09
CA ASN A 257 0.94 15.13 12.26
C ASN A 257 -0.30 15.79 12.86
N PRO A 258 -0.22 16.17 14.15
CA PRO A 258 -1.23 17.04 14.75
C PRO A 258 -1.36 18.33 13.94
N TYR A 259 -2.59 18.83 13.78
CA TYR A 259 -2.85 20.03 12.99
C TYR A 259 -1.95 21.20 13.43
N GLU A 260 -1.23 21.78 12.46
CA GLU A 260 -0.22 22.83 12.62
C GLU A 260 0.88 22.55 13.68
N PHE A 261 1.09 21.29 14.09
CA PHE A 261 1.88 20.94 15.28
C PHE A 261 1.37 21.56 16.59
N LYS A 262 0.12 22.03 16.62
CA LYS A 262 -0.50 22.67 17.79
C LYS A 262 -1.60 21.83 18.41
N ALA A 263 -2.28 21.01 17.61
CA ALA A 263 -3.29 20.11 18.14
C ALA A 263 -2.66 19.10 19.13
N PRO A 264 -3.42 18.59 20.11
CA PRO A 264 -2.94 17.55 21.01
C PRO A 264 -2.42 16.34 20.23
N PHE A 265 -1.28 15.79 20.66
CA PHE A 265 -0.61 14.70 19.95
C PHE A 265 -1.52 13.46 19.83
N GLU A 266 -2.34 13.21 20.83
CA GLU A 266 -3.17 12.03 20.99
C GLU A 266 -4.43 12.06 20.11
N LYS A 267 -4.64 13.11 19.31
CA LYS A 267 -5.77 13.17 18.37
C LYS A 267 -5.62 12.24 17.18
N TYR A 268 -4.37 11.99 16.75
CA TYR A 268 -4.04 11.10 15.62
C TYR A 268 -4.97 11.29 14.41
N GLU A 269 -5.23 12.53 14.00
CA GLU A 269 -6.41 12.90 13.20
C GLU A 269 -6.59 12.04 11.94
N PHE A 270 -5.53 11.86 11.15
CA PHE A 270 -5.57 11.03 9.95
C PHE A 270 -5.73 9.53 10.25
N ALA A 271 -5.00 8.99 11.23
CA ALA A 271 -5.10 7.58 11.58
C ALA A 271 -6.46 7.23 12.22
N THR A 272 -7.03 8.15 13.01
CA THR A 272 -8.38 8.06 13.54
C THR A 272 -9.40 8.01 12.40
N HIS A 273 -9.28 8.89 11.40
CA HIS A 273 -10.11 8.83 10.21
C HIS A 273 -9.99 7.48 9.48
N ALA A 274 -8.77 7.02 9.22
CA ALA A 274 -8.52 5.74 8.55
C ALA A 274 -9.13 4.55 9.31
N SER A 275 -9.05 4.55 10.64
CA SER A 275 -9.64 3.54 11.52
C SER A 275 -11.16 3.56 11.47
N GLN A 276 -11.78 4.73 11.66
CA GLN A 276 -13.25 4.91 11.64
C GLN A 276 -13.85 4.55 10.29
N GLU A 277 -13.17 4.88 9.20
CA GLU A 277 -13.57 4.53 7.83
C GLU A 277 -13.25 3.09 7.45
N LYS A 278 -12.63 2.30 8.35
CA LYS A 278 -12.26 0.89 8.13
C LYS A 278 -11.35 0.70 6.92
N CYS A 279 -10.43 1.63 6.71
CA CYS A 279 -9.51 1.58 5.59
C CYS A 279 -8.58 0.37 5.72
N GLN A 280 -8.61 -0.51 4.72
CA GLN A 280 -7.72 -1.66 4.60
C GLN A 280 -6.38 -1.27 3.96
N LEU A 281 -6.37 -0.20 3.15
CA LEU A 281 -5.19 0.31 2.49
C LEU A 281 -5.02 1.81 2.79
N ILE A 282 -3.88 2.18 3.35
CA ILE A 282 -3.55 3.56 3.71
C ILE A 282 -2.29 3.93 2.94
N LEU A 283 -2.41 4.89 2.02
CA LEU A 283 -1.32 5.29 1.14
C LEU A 283 -0.79 6.66 1.57
N VAL A 284 0.52 6.74 1.85
CA VAL A 284 1.12 7.94 2.41
C VAL A 284 2.33 8.39 1.59
N PRO A 285 2.14 9.13 0.47
CA PRO A 285 3.20 9.86 -0.20
C PRO A 285 3.79 10.93 0.72
N THR A 286 5.11 11.01 0.84
CA THR A 286 5.75 11.98 1.76
C THR A 286 7.03 12.62 1.23
N ALA A 287 7.28 13.85 1.67
CA ALA A 287 8.56 14.55 1.63
C ALA A 287 9.07 14.83 3.05
N TRP A 288 9.14 13.78 3.86
CA TRP A 288 9.44 13.86 5.30
C TRP A 288 10.94 14.06 5.56
N MET A 289 11.28 14.97 6.46
CA MET A 289 12.67 15.32 6.80
C MET A 289 13.36 14.23 7.65
N ASN A 290 14.67 14.05 7.46
CA ASN A 290 15.44 13.09 8.24
C ASN A 290 15.60 13.55 9.70
N SER A 291 15.61 12.62 10.65
CA SER A 291 15.77 12.93 12.08
C SER A 291 17.14 13.48 12.47
N ASN A 292 18.16 13.26 11.62
CA ASN A 292 19.49 13.86 11.79
C ASN A 292 19.60 15.26 11.18
N TRP A 293 18.59 15.75 10.48
CA TRP A 293 18.62 17.09 9.89
C TRP A 293 18.66 18.18 10.97
N ASP A 294 19.45 19.22 10.74
CA ASP A 294 19.53 20.41 11.59
C ASP A 294 19.62 21.67 10.71
N GLU A 295 18.83 22.70 11.04
CA GLU A 295 18.79 23.97 10.32
C GLU A 295 20.13 24.74 10.34
N ASN A 296 20.98 24.48 11.34
CA ASN A 296 22.24 25.16 11.58
C ASN A 296 23.44 24.52 10.87
N TRP A 297 23.21 23.51 10.03
CA TRP A 297 24.28 22.87 9.27
C TRP A 297 25.11 23.85 8.43
N THR A 298 26.42 23.67 8.50
CA THR A 298 27.40 24.41 7.71
C THR A 298 27.38 23.97 6.25
N SER A 299 27.83 24.83 5.33
CA SER A 299 27.97 24.48 3.90
C SER A 299 28.87 23.27 3.68
N HIS A 300 29.86 23.03 4.55
CA HIS A 300 30.73 21.87 4.48
C HIS A 300 30.00 20.57 4.82
N GLN A 301 29.16 20.58 5.87
CA GLN A 301 28.31 19.43 6.22
C GLN A 301 27.34 19.12 5.10
N ILE A 302 26.64 20.13 4.56
CA ILE A 302 25.72 19.96 3.43
C ILE A 302 26.44 19.33 2.22
N ALA A 303 27.61 19.85 1.84
CA ALA A 303 28.39 19.32 0.73
C ALA A 303 28.83 17.86 0.98
N SER A 304 29.15 17.50 2.23
CA SER A 304 29.54 16.13 2.58
C SER A 304 28.38 15.13 2.41
N PHE A 305 27.16 15.51 2.81
CA PHE A 305 25.98 14.67 2.62
C PHE A 305 25.57 14.61 1.14
N MET A 306 25.56 15.73 0.43
CA MET A 306 25.29 15.77 -1.02
C MET A 306 26.23 14.83 -1.79
N LYS A 307 27.53 14.85 -1.48
CA LYS A 307 28.50 13.93 -2.08
C LYS A 307 28.20 12.45 -1.79
N ALA A 308 27.64 12.13 -0.62
CA ALA A 308 27.26 10.75 -0.32
C ALA A 308 26.19 10.23 -1.30
N TYR A 309 25.21 11.08 -1.64
CA TYR A 309 24.13 10.73 -2.59
C TYR A 309 24.60 10.56 -4.03
N GLU A 310 25.73 11.13 -4.44
CA GLU A 310 26.28 10.98 -5.80
C GLU A 310 26.86 9.57 -6.07
N THR A 311 27.15 8.80 -5.01
CA THR A 311 27.98 7.58 -5.12
C THR A 311 27.19 6.27 -5.20
N GLN A 312 25.86 6.30 -5.06
CA GLN A 312 25.05 5.08 -5.02
C GLN A 312 24.03 5.02 -6.17
N GLY A 313 24.00 3.87 -6.85
CA GLY A 313 22.92 3.52 -7.77
C GLY A 313 21.64 3.10 -7.01
N PRO A 314 20.50 3.04 -7.70
CA PRO A 314 19.24 2.65 -7.09
C PRO A 314 19.25 1.20 -6.62
N ILE A 315 18.53 0.92 -5.53
CA ILE A 315 18.37 -0.41 -4.95
C ILE A 315 16.94 -0.91 -5.19
N VAL A 316 16.81 -2.10 -5.76
CA VAL A 316 15.52 -2.78 -5.92
C VAL A 316 15.42 -3.89 -4.89
N GLU A 317 14.39 -3.85 -4.05
CA GLU A 317 14.11 -4.88 -3.05
C GLU A 317 12.74 -5.53 -3.28
N ILE A 318 12.74 -6.79 -3.72
CA ILE A 318 11.51 -7.52 -4.07
C ILE A 318 11.30 -8.70 -3.12
N ASN A 319 10.25 -8.63 -2.29
CA ASN A 319 9.76 -9.74 -1.46
C ASN A 319 10.86 -10.51 -0.72
N THR A 320 11.93 -9.83 -0.29
CA THR A 320 13.05 -10.50 0.38
C THR A 320 12.77 -10.63 1.86
N GLU A 321 13.01 -11.81 2.43
CA GLU A 321 12.97 -12.04 3.89
C GLU A 321 14.06 -11.25 4.65
N ARG A 322 15.01 -10.63 3.92
CA ARG A 322 16.18 -9.93 4.46
C ARG A 322 15.80 -8.77 5.39
N ASN A 323 14.72 -8.05 5.09
CA ASN A 323 14.23 -6.91 5.88
C ASN A 323 12.90 -7.16 6.61
N ARG A 324 12.15 -8.23 6.28
CA ARG A 324 10.86 -8.58 6.92
C ARG A 324 10.95 -8.86 8.42
N MET A 325 12.02 -9.52 8.87
CA MET A 325 12.17 -9.93 10.28
C MET A 325 13.25 -9.16 11.05
N LYS A 326 13.94 -8.19 10.41
CA LYS A 326 15.16 -7.56 10.97
C LYS A 326 15.10 -6.04 11.14
N ASP A 327 14.04 -5.37 10.71
CA ASP A 327 13.86 -3.92 10.93
C ASP A 327 13.37 -3.56 12.35
N ASN A 328 13.75 -4.38 13.32
CA ASN A 328 13.88 -3.95 14.72
C ASN A 328 14.69 -2.64 14.85
N ALA A 329 15.49 -2.26 13.85
CA ALA A 329 16.15 -0.96 13.78
C ALA A 329 15.17 0.24 13.87
N ILE A 330 13.97 0.11 13.31
CA ILE A 330 12.92 1.13 13.51
C ILE A 330 12.49 1.19 14.98
N LEU A 331 12.43 0.04 15.65
CA LEU A 331 11.97 -0.05 17.04
C LEU A 331 13.09 0.25 18.08
N HIS A 332 14.35 0.01 17.73
CA HIS A 332 15.52 0.19 18.58
C HIS A 332 16.24 1.51 18.30
N VAL A 333 15.65 2.61 18.78
CA VAL A 333 16.34 3.91 18.80
C VAL A 333 17.33 3.91 19.97
N LYS A 334 18.64 4.02 19.68
CA LYS A 334 19.65 4.27 20.73
C LYS A 334 19.50 5.71 21.22
N LYS A 335 19.55 5.91 22.54
CA LYS A 335 19.28 7.19 23.22
C LYS A 335 20.32 8.30 22.95
N GLU A 336 21.41 7.99 22.27
CA GLU A 336 22.53 8.89 21.99
C GLU A 336 23.05 8.62 20.56
N THR A 337 22.48 9.30 19.57
CA THR A 337 23.03 9.33 18.20
C THR A 337 23.94 10.56 18.07
N LYS A 338 25.17 10.35 17.63
CA LYS A 338 26.04 11.46 17.19
C LYS A 338 25.73 11.73 15.72
N LEU A 339 25.15 12.90 15.43
CA LEU A 339 24.54 13.31 14.14
C LEU A 339 25.28 12.87 12.86
N ALA A 340 26.61 12.84 12.84
CA ALA A 340 27.39 12.60 11.63
C ALA A 340 27.96 11.17 11.50
N GLU A 341 28.08 10.42 12.61
CA GLU A 341 28.73 9.09 12.60
C GLU A 341 27.74 7.96 12.31
N ASP A 342 26.44 8.18 12.59
CA ASP A 342 25.39 7.17 12.47
C ASP A 342 24.62 7.22 11.14
N PHE A 343 24.75 8.31 10.37
CA PHE A 343 24.09 8.43 9.07
C PHE A 343 24.72 7.48 8.05
N LYS A 344 23.92 6.52 7.57
CA LYS A 344 24.29 5.57 6.53
C LYS A 344 23.14 5.44 5.57
N LEU A 345 23.40 5.66 4.29
CA LEU A 345 22.37 5.73 3.24
C LEU A 345 21.48 4.46 3.21
N ASP A 346 22.08 3.29 3.44
CA ASP A 346 21.45 1.97 3.42
C ASP A 346 20.75 1.59 4.73
N LYS A 347 20.84 2.42 5.78
CA LYS A 347 20.17 2.21 7.06
C LYS A 347 18.89 3.04 7.15
N VAL A 348 17.85 2.46 7.71
CA VAL A 348 16.61 3.17 8.04
C VAL A 348 16.86 4.30 9.04
N ASP A 349 16.10 5.38 8.91
CA ASP A 349 15.95 6.38 9.95
C ASP A 349 14.93 5.85 10.97
N GLY A 350 15.44 5.15 12.00
CA GLY A 350 14.59 4.49 12.98
C GLY A 350 13.74 5.46 13.80
N SER A 351 14.21 6.69 14.04
CA SER A 351 13.45 7.72 14.75
C SER A 351 12.23 8.16 13.93
N THR A 352 12.42 8.42 12.63
CA THR A 352 11.33 8.78 11.72
C THR A 352 10.34 7.62 11.55
N GLY A 353 10.83 6.40 11.29
CA GLY A 353 9.96 5.23 11.16
C GLY A 353 9.14 4.97 12.44
N ARG A 354 9.76 5.08 13.62
CA ARG A 354 9.08 4.93 14.90
C ARG A 354 8.04 6.01 15.12
N TYR A 355 8.35 7.25 14.75
CA TYR A 355 7.40 8.35 14.85
C TYR A 355 6.16 8.09 14.00
N TRP A 356 6.31 7.65 12.74
CA TRP A 356 5.15 7.27 11.91
C TRP A 356 4.31 6.17 12.54
N ILE A 357 4.94 5.13 13.07
CA ILE A 357 4.26 4.04 13.77
C ILE A 357 3.43 4.59 14.95
N ILE A 358 3.99 5.51 15.74
CA ILE A 358 3.27 6.17 16.84
C ILE A 358 2.11 7.03 16.32
N ARG A 359 2.27 7.74 15.19
CA ARG A 359 1.19 8.53 14.59
C ARG A 359 0.04 7.68 14.05
N LEU A 360 0.27 6.38 13.85
CA LEU A 360 -0.70 5.38 13.43
C LEU A 360 -1.33 4.63 14.62
N ASP A 361 -1.23 5.17 15.84
CA ASP A 361 -1.71 4.51 17.07
C ASP A 361 -3.16 3.97 17.01
N PRO A 362 -4.14 4.71 16.43
CA PRO A 362 -5.51 4.21 16.27
C PRO A 362 -5.66 2.93 15.43
N LEU A 363 -4.64 2.51 14.68
CA LEU A 363 -4.64 1.27 13.90
C LEU A 363 -4.21 0.06 14.74
N PHE A 364 -3.60 0.27 15.91
CA PHE A 364 -3.23 -0.81 16.83
C PHE A 364 -4.40 -1.30 17.66
N SER A 365 -5.19 -0.36 18.18
CA SER A 365 -6.36 -0.63 19.00
C SER A 365 -7.57 -0.76 18.09
N ASN A 366 -7.73 -1.94 17.51
CA ASN A 366 -8.79 -2.14 16.54
C ASN A 366 -10.16 -2.15 17.23
N GLU A 367 -11.00 -1.16 16.94
CA GLU A 367 -12.44 -1.25 17.18
C GLU A 367 -13.10 -2.33 16.30
N HIS A 368 -12.36 -2.91 15.34
CA HIS A 368 -12.83 -3.88 14.35
C HIS A 368 -12.00 -5.17 14.29
N PRO A 369 -12.01 -6.02 15.34
CA PRO A 369 -11.14 -7.19 15.48
C PRO A 369 -10.97 -8.01 14.19
N GLY A 370 -9.71 -8.21 13.78
CA GLY A 370 -9.35 -9.00 12.59
C GLY A 370 -9.34 -8.24 11.26
N LEU A 371 -9.71 -6.95 11.24
CA LEU A 371 -9.47 -6.08 10.09
C LEU A 371 -7.97 -5.84 9.92
N LYS A 372 -7.41 -6.28 8.80
CA LYS A 372 -6.04 -5.97 8.42
C LYS A 372 -5.97 -4.61 7.74
N GLN A 373 -5.03 -3.78 8.18
CA GLN A 373 -4.80 -2.46 7.63
C GLN A 373 -3.34 -2.36 7.19
N CYS A 374 -3.13 -2.21 5.88
CA CYS A 374 -1.81 -2.07 5.30
C CYS A 374 -1.51 -0.60 5.05
N VAL A 375 -0.40 -0.12 5.60
CA VAL A 375 0.06 1.26 5.45
C VAL A 375 1.31 1.28 4.56
N VAL A 376 1.29 2.10 3.52
CA VAL A 376 2.40 2.26 2.57
C VAL A 376 2.90 3.69 2.68
N VAL A 377 4.00 3.89 3.41
CA VAL A 377 4.68 5.19 3.49
C VAL A 377 5.74 5.25 2.41
N CYS A 378 5.55 6.11 1.43
CA CYS A 378 6.49 6.31 0.33
C CYS A 378 7.13 7.69 0.48
N ASN A 379 8.31 7.71 1.08
CA ASN A 379 9.05 8.93 1.33
C ASN A 379 10.17 9.12 0.32
N ARG A 380 10.40 10.36 -0.08
CA ARG A 380 11.58 10.71 -0.87
C ARG A 380 12.85 10.61 -0.02
N SER A 381 13.99 10.50 -0.68
CA SER A 381 15.31 10.66 -0.07
C SER A 381 16.01 11.90 -0.62
N GLY A 382 17.24 12.12 -0.18
CA GLY A 382 18.11 13.15 -0.74
C GLY A 382 18.03 14.49 -0.03
N MET A 383 18.49 15.54 -0.72
CA MET A 383 18.60 16.88 -0.18
C MET A 383 18.13 17.94 -1.18
N GLU A 384 17.54 19.02 -0.66
CA GLU A 384 17.22 20.23 -1.40
C GLU A 384 17.65 21.45 -0.58
N ASP A 385 18.61 22.22 -1.09
CA ASP A 385 19.32 23.26 -0.36
C ASP A 385 19.93 22.72 0.95
N LYS A 386 19.34 23.08 2.09
CA LYS A 386 19.72 22.60 3.42
C LYS A 386 18.82 21.48 3.93
N LEU A 387 17.67 21.22 3.30
CA LEU A 387 16.72 20.22 3.78
C LEU A 387 17.22 18.83 3.42
N MET A 388 17.22 17.92 4.39
CA MET A 388 17.54 16.51 4.19
C MET A 388 16.29 15.68 4.42
N TYR A 389 15.95 14.80 3.47
CA TYR A 389 14.79 13.94 3.53
C TYR A 389 15.14 12.55 4.07
N GLY A 390 14.20 11.98 4.83
CA GLY A 390 14.40 10.80 5.67
C GLY A 390 14.47 9.47 4.94
N GLY A 391 14.16 9.41 3.64
CA GLY A 391 14.00 8.16 2.92
C GLY A 391 13.13 7.21 3.75
N THR A 392 13.62 5.99 3.98
CA THR A 392 12.94 5.05 4.90
C THR A 392 11.53 4.74 4.44
N SER A 393 11.27 4.70 3.12
CA SER A 393 9.98 4.23 2.62
C SER A 393 9.69 2.84 3.20
N SER A 394 8.55 2.69 3.86
CA SER A 394 8.22 1.53 4.69
C SER A 394 6.80 1.07 4.45
N ILE A 395 6.59 -0.24 4.57
CA ILE A 395 5.27 -0.86 4.51
C ILE A 395 4.99 -1.56 5.84
N PHE A 396 3.83 -1.28 6.43
CA PHE A 396 3.38 -1.83 7.70
C PHE A 396 2.07 -2.59 7.52
N THR A 397 1.87 -3.67 8.27
CA THR A 397 0.56 -4.33 8.39
C THR A 397 0.13 -4.32 9.84
N PHE A 398 -1.01 -3.71 10.12
CA PHE A 398 -1.68 -3.76 11.41
C PHE A 398 -2.73 -4.86 11.35
N TYR A 399 -2.65 -5.84 12.24
CA TYR A 399 -3.60 -6.96 12.26
C TYR A 399 -4.83 -6.65 13.10
N GLY A 400 -4.74 -5.59 13.89
CA GLY A 400 -5.80 -5.10 14.73
C GLY A 400 -6.38 -6.19 15.64
N GLY A 401 -5.48 -6.96 16.24
CA GLY A 401 -5.77 -7.91 17.29
C GLY A 401 -5.76 -7.25 18.67
N ALA A 402 -6.30 -7.95 19.68
CA ALA A 402 -6.18 -7.51 21.06
C ALA A 402 -4.71 -7.45 21.48
N MET A 403 -4.32 -6.38 22.19
CA MET A 403 -3.00 -6.31 22.85
C MET A 403 -2.77 -7.57 23.68
N LYS A 404 -1.73 -8.33 23.37
CA LYS A 404 -1.39 -9.52 24.14
C LYS A 404 -0.39 -9.13 25.21
N LYS A 405 -0.80 -9.19 26.48
CA LYS A 405 0.14 -9.11 27.61
C LYS A 405 0.80 -10.47 27.81
N SER A 406 2.12 -10.51 27.73
CA SER A 406 2.95 -11.62 28.23
C SER A 406 3.72 -11.18 29.47
N GLU A 407 4.38 -12.13 30.16
CA GLU A 407 5.31 -11.83 31.27
C GLU A 407 6.48 -10.93 30.84
N GLU A 408 6.75 -10.85 29.53
CA GLU A 408 7.83 -10.05 28.93
C GLU A 408 7.36 -8.64 28.48
N GLY A 409 6.06 -8.34 28.53
CA GLY A 409 5.51 -7.03 28.18
C GLY A 409 4.17 -7.07 27.43
N VAL A 410 3.78 -5.94 26.85
CA VAL A 410 2.61 -5.84 25.95
C VAL A 410 3.12 -6.05 24.52
N SER A 411 2.63 -7.06 23.80
CA SER A 411 2.84 -7.18 22.36
C SER A 411 1.66 -6.58 21.60
N ILE A 412 2.01 -5.71 20.65
CA ILE A 412 1.11 -5.04 19.74
C ILE A 412 1.13 -5.83 18.42
N ASP A 413 -0.04 -6.11 17.86
CA ASP A 413 -0.18 -7.00 16.70
C ASP A 413 -0.01 -6.23 15.38
N PHE A 414 1.25 -5.96 15.02
CA PHE A 414 1.63 -5.38 13.73
C PHE A 414 2.93 -5.99 13.19
N SER A 415 3.17 -5.84 11.89
CA SER A 415 4.41 -6.21 11.21
C SER A 415 4.98 -5.02 10.43
N ILE A 416 6.31 -5.00 10.32
CA ILE A 416 7.04 -4.19 9.34
C ILE A 416 7.31 -5.12 8.16
N GLU A 417 6.60 -4.93 7.06
CA GLU A 417 6.79 -5.76 5.87
C GLU A 417 8.14 -5.47 5.21
N GLY A 418 8.65 -4.24 5.31
CA GLY A 418 10.00 -3.86 4.93
C GLY A 418 10.19 -2.35 4.87
N SER A 419 11.45 -1.94 4.76
CA SER A 419 11.85 -0.54 4.64
C SER A 419 13.07 -0.39 3.72
N LEU A 420 13.17 0.75 3.03
CA LEU A 420 14.41 1.16 2.35
C LEU A 420 15.32 1.95 3.30
N GLY A 421 16.57 2.17 2.91
CA GLY A 421 17.49 3.02 3.66
C GLY A 421 17.05 4.48 3.65
N GLN A 422 17.59 5.29 4.56
CA GLN A 422 17.25 6.70 4.71
C GLN A 422 17.79 7.59 3.58
N GLY A 423 18.72 7.09 2.78
CA GLY A 423 19.35 7.86 1.71
C GLY A 423 19.47 7.15 0.36
N THR A 424 19.06 5.89 0.25
CA THR A 424 19.13 5.13 -1.01
C THR A 424 17.94 5.43 -1.92
N GLU A 425 18.14 5.77 -3.19
CA GLU A 425 17.05 5.65 -4.16
C GLU A 425 16.68 4.16 -4.32
N GLY A 426 15.40 3.82 -4.42
CA GLY A 426 15.03 2.41 -4.56
C GLY A 426 13.55 2.11 -4.76
N VAL A 427 13.25 0.84 -5.01
CA VAL A 427 11.87 0.33 -5.09
C VAL A 427 11.69 -0.78 -4.07
N LEU A 428 10.76 -0.59 -3.14
CA LEU A 428 10.34 -1.61 -2.16
C LEU A 428 9.09 -2.31 -2.66
N VAL A 429 9.20 -3.60 -2.99
CA VAL A 429 8.08 -4.40 -3.49
C VAL A 429 7.65 -5.44 -2.45
N ARG A 430 6.35 -5.47 -2.14
CA ARG A 430 5.74 -6.42 -1.19
C ARG A 430 4.41 -6.97 -1.67
N ASP A 431 4.21 -8.26 -1.43
CA ASP A 431 2.93 -8.94 -1.61
C ASP A 431 2.13 -8.91 -0.29
N LEU A 432 1.12 -8.05 -0.22
CA LEU A 432 0.34 -7.76 0.98
C LEU A 432 -0.97 -8.54 0.98
N GLU A 433 -1.29 -9.19 2.11
CA GLU A 433 -2.57 -9.87 2.29
C GLU A 433 -3.61 -8.87 2.84
N ILE A 434 -4.57 -8.49 2.00
CA ILE A 434 -5.64 -7.53 2.29
C ILE A 434 -7.00 -8.23 2.29
#